data_AF-A0A543INX4-F1
#
_entry.id   AF-A0A543INX4-F1
#
_cell.length_a   1.000
_cell.length_b   1.000
_cell.length_c   1.000
_cell.angle_alpha   90.00
_cell.angle_beta   90.00
_cell.angle_gamma   90.00
#
_symmetry.space_group_name_H-M   'P 1'
#
loop_
_entity.id
_entity.type
_entity.pdbx_description
1 polymer ?
#
loop_
_entity_poly.entity_id
_entity_poly.type
_entity_poly.pdbx_seq_one_letter_code
_entity_poly.pdbx_strand_id
1 'polypeptide(L)'
;MFGTVLAAALLSPTGTAAADEGPSSVDRLAWATGPDHAVTSAQVRAAPPWGACGRSTDPQKLVRLFTKNRVVDYALRCGGPKYSSTPTWGYRHILWRHRADFERMAAGTYQNWRDVADLAMSHNTSDPDRSSHGGGKSCYSRLLYLKNLRTGQVVRKQIFKMIVSNRDNNIITSYPAGTHC
;
A
#
# COMPACT_ATOMS: atom_id res chain seq x y z
N MET A 1 -54.00 29.26 -48.89
CA MET A 1 -54.25 28.51 -47.64
C MET A 1 -53.27 29.02 -46.59
N PHE A 2 -53.83 29.57 -45.50
CA PHE A 2 -53.32 29.76 -44.12
C PHE A 2 -51.78 29.84 -43.91
N GLY A 3 -51.15 30.86 -43.30
CA GLY A 3 -51.58 31.80 -42.27
C GLY A 3 -50.88 31.50 -40.93
N THR A 4 -50.35 32.55 -40.27
CA THR A 4 -50.22 32.71 -38.79
C THR A 4 -49.12 31.84 -38.11
N VAL A 5 -48.35 32.17 -37.06
CA VAL A 5 -47.99 33.34 -36.22
C VAL A 5 -46.81 32.90 -35.31
N LEU A 6 -46.09 33.88 -34.77
CA LEU A 6 -45.11 33.90 -33.65
C LEU A 6 -44.98 32.67 -32.73
N ALA A 7 -43.74 32.45 -32.25
CA ALA A 7 -43.44 32.46 -30.80
C ALA A 7 -41.95 32.73 -30.55
N ALA A 8 -41.64 33.86 -29.90
CA ALA A 8 -40.40 34.04 -29.16
C ALA A 8 -40.57 33.41 -27.77
N ALA A 9 -39.63 32.56 -27.35
CA ALA A 9 -39.51 32.12 -25.97
C ALA A 9 -38.04 32.26 -25.53
N LEU A 10 -37.83 33.24 -24.66
CA LEU A 10 -36.65 33.39 -23.82
C LEU A 10 -36.60 32.22 -22.84
N LEU A 11 -35.49 31.47 -22.81
CA LEU A 11 -35.10 30.67 -21.64
C LEU A 11 -33.58 30.80 -21.44
N SER A 12 -33.23 31.30 -20.27
CA SER A 12 -31.90 31.57 -19.71
C SER A 12 -31.10 30.27 -19.48
N PRO A 13 -29.80 30.35 -19.10
CA PRO A 13 -28.84 29.27 -19.28
C PRO A 13 -29.14 28.11 -18.32
N THR A 14 -29.20 26.89 -18.85
CA THR A 14 -29.19 25.69 -18.02
C THR A 14 -27.87 25.63 -17.27
N GLY A 15 -28.00 25.59 -15.94
CA GLY A 15 -26.94 25.73 -14.99
C GLY A 15 -25.78 24.77 -15.19
N THR A 16 -24.63 25.27 -14.80
CA THR A 16 -23.43 24.53 -14.39
C THR A 16 -23.81 23.27 -13.62
N ALA A 17 -23.79 22.12 -14.27
CA ALA A 17 -23.67 20.85 -13.56
C ALA A 17 -22.20 20.70 -13.16
N ALA A 18 -21.83 21.34 -12.04
CA ALA A 18 -20.71 20.90 -11.25
C ALA A 18 -21.07 19.49 -10.75
N ALA A 19 -20.58 18.46 -11.44
CA ALA A 19 -20.48 17.13 -10.86
C ALA A 19 -19.30 17.18 -9.90
N ASP A 20 -19.54 17.73 -8.71
CA ASP A 20 -18.65 17.60 -7.59
C ASP A 20 -19.14 16.50 -6.65
N GLU A 21 -18.16 15.77 -6.15
CA GLU A 21 -18.15 14.87 -4.99
C GLU A 21 -18.92 13.55 -5.03
N GLY A 22 -18.13 12.50 -5.25
CA GLY A 22 -18.10 11.38 -4.33
C GLY A 22 -16.80 10.59 -4.49
N PRO A 23 -15.73 10.84 -3.70
CA PRO A 23 -14.55 9.98 -3.77
C PRO A 23 -14.92 8.58 -3.27
N SER A 24 -14.92 7.63 -4.21
CA SER A 24 -15.07 6.20 -3.95
C SER A 24 -14.09 5.76 -2.86
N SER A 25 -14.66 5.22 -1.79
CA SER A 25 -14.05 4.69 -0.57
C SER A 25 -13.05 3.55 -0.81
N VAL A 26 -11.87 3.87 -1.34
CA VAL A 26 -10.68 3.01 -1.16
C VAL A 26 -10.10 3.26 0.23
N ASP A 27 -10.14 2.22 1.05
CA ASP A 27 -9.67 2.12 2.42
C ASP A 27 -8.42 2.98 2.71
N ARG A 28 -8.65 4.08 3.43
CA ARG A 28 -7.57 4.88 4.03
C ARG A 28 -7.11 4.16 5.30
N LEU A 29 -5.99 3.45 5.21
CA LEU A 29 -5.20 3.11 6.39
C LEU A 29 -4.85 4.42 7.12
N ALA A 30 -5.15 4.50 8.41
CA ALA A 30 -4.92 5.67 9.25
C ALA A 30 -3.48 6.21 9.15
N TRP A 31 -3.37 7.46 8.72
CA TRP A 31 -2.13 8.19 8.50
C TRP A 31 -1.68 8.92 9.76
N ALA A 32 -0.38 8.89 10.09
CA ALA A 32 0.24 9.92 10.93
C ALA A 32 1.59 10.33 10.35
N THR A 33 1.72 11.59 9.96
CA THR A 33 2.95 12.21 9.42
C THR A 33 3.81 12.84 10.51
N GLY A 34 3.45 12.70 11.79
CA GLY A 34 4.19 13.24 12.92
C GLY A 34 3.70 12.71 14.28
N PRO A 35 4.43 13.02 15.37
CA PRO A 35 4.06 12.59 16.72
C PRO A 35 2.77 13.24 17.25
N ASP A 36 2.40 14.42 16.73
CA ASP A 36 1.34 15.26 17.31
C ASP A 36 0.00 15.24 16.54
N HIS A 37 -0.07 14.51 15.42
CA HIS A 37 -1.34 14.34 14.71
C HIS A 37 -2.08 13.14 15.30
N ALA A 38 -3.01 13.44 16.20
CA ALA A 38 -3.98 12.50 16.75
C ALA A 38 -4.85 11.94 15.62
N VAL A 39 -4.43 10.77 15.12
CA VAL A 39 -5.31 9.87 14.39
C VAL A 39 -6.42 9.52 15.37
N THR A 40 -7.62 10.07 15.16
CA THR A 40 -8.80 9.60 15.86
C THR A 40 -8.88 8.09 15.65
N SER A 41 -9.07 7.34 16.73
CA SER A 41 -8.96 5.87 16.81
C SER A 41 -9.88 5.09 15.85
N ALA A 42 -10.64 5.77 15.00
CA ALA A 42 -11.64 5.23 14.08
C ALA A 42 -11.08 4.66 12.76
N GLN A 43 -9.79 4.77 12.45
CA GLN A 43 -9.29 4.42 11.10
C GLN A 43 -8.04 3.55 10.99
N VAL A 44 -7.58 2.88 12.05
CA VAL A 44 -6.60 1.80 11.86
C VAL A 44 -7.34 0.50 11.55
N ARG A 45 -7.74 0.32 10.29
CA ARG A 45 -8.23 -0.98 9.82
C ARG A 45 -7.06 -1.95 9.72
N ALA A 46 -7.29 -3.20 10.12
CA ALA A 46 -6.36 -4.29 9.82
C ALA A 46 -6.09 -4.33 8.30
N ALA A 47 -4.88 -4.73 7.91
CA ALA A 47 -4.55 -4.85 6.50
C ALA A 47 -5.56 -5.77 5.77
N PRO A 48 -5.89 -5.50 4.50
CA PRO A 48 -6.69 -6.43 3.72
C PRO A 48 -6.08 -7.84 3.75
N PRO A 49 -6.89 -8.90 3.79
CA PRO A 49 -6.38 -10.25 3.87
C PRO A 49 -5.49 -10.56 2.66
N TRP A 50 -4.29 -11.06 2.93
CA TRP A 50 -3.37 -11.49 1.87
C TRP A 50 -3.86 -12.79 1.23
N GLY A 51 -3.75 -12.88 -0.09
CA GLY A 51 -4.03 -14.09 -0.85
C GLY A 51 -3.17 -15.26 -0.36
N ALA A 52 -3.80 -16.43 -0.18
CA ALA A 52 -3.10 -17.60 0.32
C ALA A 52 -1.94 -18.01 -0.59
N CYS A 53 -0.77 -18.27 -0.02
CA CYS A 53 0.41 -18.73 -0.73
C CYS A 53 1.13 -19.83 0.05
N GLY A 54 1.10 -21.06 -0.46
CA GLY A 54 1.83 -22.21 0.08
C GLY A 54 3.15 -22.45 -0.67
N ARG A 55 3.92 -23.47 -0.28
CA ARG A 55 5.19 -23.83 -0.95
C ARG A 55 5.02 -24.26 -2.41
N SER A 56 3.89 -24.86 -2.73
CA SER A 56 3.54 -25.43 -4.05
C SER A 56 2.65 -24.52 -4.90
N THR A 57 2.28 -23.34 -4.42
CA THR A 57 1.48 -22.40 -5.21
C THR A 57 2.28 -21.89 -6.42
N ASP A 58 1.63 -21.42 -7.48
CA ASP A 58 2.32 -20.74 -8.58
C ASP A 58 3.12 -19.53 -8.04
N PRO A 59 4.44 -19.40 -8.32
CA PRO A 59 5.21 -18.20 -7.97
C PRO A 59 4.60 -16.88 -8.45
N GLN A 60 3.85 -16.89 -9.54
CA GLN A 60 3.21 -15.72 -10.13
C GLN A 60 1.82 -15.42 -9.55
N LYS A 61 1.26 -16.28 -8.69
CA LYS A 61 -0.02 -15.99 -8.05
C LYS A 61 0.06 -14.69 -7.24
N LEU A 62 -0.89 -13.79 -7.45
CA LEU A 62 -1.00 -12.55 -6.70
C LEU A 62 -1.35 -12.85 -5.23
N VAL A 63 -0.62 -12.22 -4.31
CA VAL A 63 -0.87 -12.24 -2.86
C VAL A 63 -1.51 -10.92 -2.44
N ARG A 64 -0.96 -9.79 -2.90
CA ARG A 64 -1.45 -8.45 -2.59
C ARG A 64 -1.04 -7.48 -3.70
N LEU A 65 -1.93 -6.57 -4.06
CA LEU A 65 -1.64 -5.48 -4.99
C LEU A 65 -1.56 -4.16 -4.22
N PHE A 66 -0.48 -3.41 -4.40
CA PHE A 66 -0.30 -2.10 -3.79
C PHE A 66 -0.33 -1.04 -4.89
N THR A 67 -1.38 -0.22 -4.90
CA THR A 67 -1.59 0.79 -5.93
C THR A 67 -1.04 2.14 -5.47
N LYS A 68 -0.06 2.67 -6.21
CA LYS A 68 0.47 4.02 -5.99
C LYS A 68 -0.40 5.03 -6.71
N ASN A 69 -1.25 5.78 -5.98
CA ASN A 69 -2.04 6.90 -6.51
C ASN A 69 -2.69 6.65 -7.88
N ARG A 70 -3.05 5.39 -8.17
CA ARG A 70 -3.59 4.89 -9.46
C ARG A 70 -2.68 5.04 -10.69
N VAL A 71 -1.36 5.22 -10.51
CA VAL A 71 -0.39 5.34 -11.60
C VAL A 71 0.36 4.02 -11.85
N VAL A 72 0.80 3.36 -10.77
CA VAL A 72 1.56 2.10 -10.86
C VAL A 72 1.07 1.14 -9.80
N ASP A 73 0.84 -0.10 -10.21
CA ASP A 73 0.56 -1.20 -9.31
C ASP A 73 1.83 -2.02 -9.04
N TYR A 74 2.11 -2.24 -7.76
CA TYR A 74 3.17 -3.13 -7.30
C TYR A 74 2.56 -4.43 -6.81
N ALA A 75 2.94 -5.53 -7.45
CA ALA A 75 2.40 -6.84 -7.14
C ALA A 75 3.30 -7.59 -6.16
N LEU A 76 2.80 -7.84 -4.96
CA LEU A 76 3.34 -8.91 -4.14
C LEU A 76 2.77 -10.21 -4.66
N ARG A 77 3.61 -10.98 -5.35
CA ARG A 77 3.28 -12.34 -5.78
C ARG A 77 3.81 -13.35 -4.78
N CYS A 78 3.36 -14.59 -4.93
CA CYS A 78 3.84 -15.72 -4.15
C CYS A 78 5.37 -15.77 -4.10
N GLY A 79 6.04 -15.46 -5.21
CA GLY A 79 7.48 -15.48 -5.30
C GLY A 79 8.04 -16.90 -5.36
N GLY A 80 9.34 -17.06 -5.53
CA GLY A 80 9.92 -18.38 -5.74
C GLY A 80 11.42 -18.44 -5.46
N PRO A 81 12.07 -19.57 -5.81
CA PRO A 81 11.52 -20.70 -6.58
C PRO A 81 10.43 -21.50 -5.85
N LYS A 82 9.58 -22.20 -6.62
CA LYS A 82 8.56 -23.13 -6.07
C LYS A 82 9.26 -24.25 -5.29
N TYR A 83 8.65 -24.71 -4.19
CA TYR A 83 9.19 -25.74 -3.28
C TYR A 83 10.51 -25.41 -2.55
N SER A 84 11.14 -24.27 -2.85
CA SER A 84 12.40 -23.86 -2.24
C SER A 84 12.27 -23.62 -0.73
N SER A 85 13.29 -24.02 0.02
CA SER A 85 13.51 -23.62 1.42
C SER A 85 14.23 -22.28 1.53
N THR A 86 14.79 -21.76 0.43
CA THR A 86 15.49 -20.47 0.34
C THR A 86 14.96 -19.65 -0.84
N PRO A 87 13.67 -19.26 -0.82
CA PRO A 87 13.08 -18.41 -1.86
C PRO A 87 13.82 -17.07 -1.95
N THR A 88 13.96 -16.53 -3.16
CA THR A 88 14.79 -15.36 -3.45
C THR A 88 13.98 -14.10 -3.73
N TRP A 89 12.67 -14.20 -3.89
CA TRP A 89 11.79 -13.04 -4.09
C TRP A 89 10.34 -13.29 -3.65
N GLY A 90 9.54 -12.21 -3.60
CA GLY A 90 8.11 -12.20 -3.33
C GLY A 90 7.73 -12.57 -1.90
N TYR A 91 6.46 -12.96 -1.72
CA TYR A 91 5.90 -13.32 -0.43
C TYR A 91 6.72 -14.41 0.29
N ARG A 92 7.13 -15.46 -0.43
CA ARG A 92 7.91 -16.56 0.14
C ARG A 92 9.26 -16.09 0.67
N HIS A 93 9.92 -15.15 -0.02
CA HIS A 93 11.19 -14.60 0.46
C HIS A 93 11.02 -13.77 1.73
N ILE A 94 9.98 -12.94 1.80
CA ILE A 94 9.63 -12.20 3.02
C ILE A 94 9.32 -13.20 4.15
N LEU A 95 8.52 -14.24 3.88
CA LEU A 95 8.17 -15.25 4.85
C LEU A 95 9.39 -16.01 5.38
N TRP A 96 10.31 -16.39 4.50
CA TRP A 96 11.52 -17.14 4.85
C TRP A 96 12.54 -16.28 5.60
N ARG A 97 12.84 -15.07 5.11
CA ARG A 97 13.96 -14.27 5.59
C ARG A 97 13.58 -13.18 6.59
N HIS A 98 12.37 -12.64 6.48
CA HIS A 98 12.00 -11.40 7.15
C HIS A 98 10.75 -11.50 8.02
N ARG A 99 10.08 -12.67 8.08
CA ARG A 99 8.94 -12.90 8.97
C ARG A 99 9.29 -12.55 10.41
N ALA A 100 10.38 -13.11 10.93
CA ALA A 100 10.82 -12.87 12.29
C ALA A 100 11.15 -11.38 12.53
N ASP A 101 11.66 -10.68 11.51
CA ASP A 101 11.94 -9.25 11.60
C ASP A 101 10.64 -8.46 11.78
N PHE A 102 9.61 -8.77 10.99
CA PHE A 102 8.29 -8.16 11.12
C PHE A 102 7.57 -8.56 12.41
N GLU A 103 7.73 -9.79 12.89
CA GLU A 103 7.20 -10.21 14.20
C GLU A 103 7.80 -9.37 15.34
N ARG A 104 9.11 -9.11 15.30
CA ARG A 104 9.74 -8.19 16.27
C ARG A 104 9.22 -6.77 16.15
N MET A 105 8.89 -6.31 14.95
CA MET A 105 8.30 -4.98 14.75
C MET A 105 6.85 -4.90 15.26
N ALA A 106 6.09 -5.99 15.17
CA ALA A 106 4.72 -6.08 15.64
C ALA A 106 4.59 -6.20 17.18
N ALA A 107 5.69 -6.51 17.87
CA ALA A 107 5.69 -6.60 19.34
C ALA A 107 5.23 -5.27 19.97
N GLY A 108 4.17 -5.35 20.78
CA GLY A 108 3.58 -4.19 21.46
C GLY A 108 2.63 -3.34 20.62
N THR A 109 2.47 -3.63 19.32
CA THR A 109 1.60 -2.83 18.43
C THR A 109 0.14 -3.30 18.40
N TYR A 110 -0.17 -4.50 18.92
CA TYR A 110 -1.46 -5.18 18.72
C TYR A 110 -1.77 -5.47 17.23
N GLN A 111 -0.73 -5.69 16.44
CA GLN A 111 -0.82 -6.12 15.05
C GLN A 111 -0.10 -7.46 14.89
N ASN A 112 -0.36 -8.15 13.78
CA ASN A 112 0.45 -9.30 13.37
C ASN A 112 1.55 -8.87 12.38
N TRP A 113 2.48 -9.78 12.08
CA TRP A 113 3.61 -9.47 11.20
C TRP A 113 3.20 -9.06 9.77
N ARG A 114 2.09 -9.61 9.23
CA ARG A 114 1.59 -9.26 7.91
C ARG A 114 1.01 -7.85 7.90
N ASP A 115 0.34 -7.43 8.98
CA ASP A 115 -0.20 -6.07 9.07
C ASP A 115 0.93 -5.04 9.01
N VAL A 116 2.03 -5.28 9.74
CA VAL A 116 3.20 -4.38 9.73
C VAL A 116 3.90 -4.40 8.36
N ALA A 117 3.99 -5.57 7.72
CA ALA A 117 4.54 -5.69 6.37
C ALA A 117 3.68 -4.98 5.31
N ASP A 118 2.35 -5.10 5.39
CA ASP A 118 1.40 -4.43 4.51
C ASP A 118 1.49 -2.91 4.69
N LEU A 119 1.54 -2.43 5.93
CA LEU A 119 1.76 -1.01 6.24
C LEU A 119 3.06 -0.51 5.60
N ALA A 120 4.18 -1.23 5.80
CA ALA A 120 5.48 -0.87 5.23
C ALA A 120 5.45 -0.78 3.70
N MET A 121 4.88 -1.78 3.02
CA MET A 121 4.78 -1.80 1.56
C MET A 121 3.81 -0.74 1.05
N SER A 122 2.65 -0.58 1.65
CA SER A 122 1.66 0.45 1.29
C SER A 122 2.30 1.84 1.31
N HIS A 123 2.96 2.21 2.41
CA HIS A 123 3.60 3.52 2.51
C HIS A 123 4.80 3.68 1.56
N ASN A 124 5.64 2.66 1.41
CA ASN A 124 6.75 2.71 0.47
C ASN A 124 6.29 2.85 -1.00
N THR A 125 5.09 2.34 -1.33
CA THR A 125 4.52 2.51 -2.67
C THR A 125 3.90 3.88 -2.87
N SER A 126 3.18 4.42 -1.87
CA SER A 126 2.42 5.67 -2.01
C SER A 126 3.26 6.93 -1.83
N ASP A 127 4.13 6.94 -0.82
CA ASP A 127 4.86 8.12 -0.36
C ASP A 127 6.20 7.73 0.30
N PRO A 128 7.22 7.30 -0.47
CA PRO A 128 8.52 6.97 0.08
C PRO A 128 9.34 8.22 0.45
N ASP A 129 10.08 8.19 1.55
CA ASP A 129 11.01 9.28 1.92
C ASP A 129 12.23 9.33 0.98
N ARG A 130 12.69 8.15 0.55
CA ARG A 130 13.83 7.97 -0.34
C ARG A 130 13.53 6.88 -1.36
N SER A 131 14.02 7.09 -2.58
CA SER A 131 13.99 6.10 -3.64
C SER A 131 15.30 6.11 -4.44
N SER A 132 15.70 4.95 -4.92
CA SER A 132 16.85 4.79 -5.81
C SER A 132 16.58 3.73 -6.86
N HIS A 133 17.18 3.88 -8.04
CA HIS A 133 16.90 3.06 -9.21
C HIS A 133 18.23 2.59 -9.83
N GLY A 134 18.37 1.29 -10.07
CA GLY A 134 19.60 0.74 -10.64
C GLY A 134 19.56 -0.78 -10.76
N GLY A 135 20.33 -1.33 -11.69
CA GLY A 135 20.48 -2.79 -11.86
C GLY A 135 19.15 -3.53 -12.09
N GLY A 136 18.21 -2.90 -12.80
CA GLY A 136 16.88 -3.47 -13.07
C GLY A 136 15.93 -3.53 -11.87
N LYS A 137 16.27 -2.83 -10.77
CA LYS A 137 15.47 -2.78 -9.55
C LYS A 137 15.25 -1.34 -9.10
N SER A 138 14.22 -1.14 -8.30
CA SER A 138 13.97 0.10 -7.58
C SER A 138 13.87 -0.19 -6.10
N CYS A 139 14.48 0.68 -5.30
CA CYS A 139 14.40 0.67 -3.86
C CYS A 139 13.52 1.85 -3.43
N TYR A 140 12.57 1.58 -2.54
CA TYR A 140 11.77 2.59 -1.87
C TYR A 140 11.91 2.41 -0.36
N SER A 141 12.00 3.50 0.38
CA SER A 141 12.09 3.41 1.83
C SER A 141 11.44 4.58 2.53
N ARG A 142 10.89 4.29 3.71
CA ARG A 142 10.24 5.26 4.57
C ARG A 142 10.45 4.92 6.04
N LEU A 143 10.60 5.95 6.84
CA LEU A 143 10.54 5.91 8.29
C LEU A 143 9.08 5.87 8.77
N LEU A 144 8.70 4.80 9.45
CA LEU A 144 7.36 4.64 10.02
C LEU A 144 7.39 4.65 11.54
N TYR A 145 6.32 5.18 12.12
CA TYR A 145 6.04 5.13 13.55
C TYR A 145 4.99 4.06 13.80
N LEU A 146 5.41 2.92 14.34
CA LEU A 146 4.52 1.82 14.68
C LEU A 146 3.80 2.18 15.98
N LYS A 147 2.46 2.11 15.94
CA LYS A 147 1.60 2.47 17.06
C LYS A 147 0.99 1.23 17.69
N ASN A 148 0.75 1.30 18.99
CA ASN A 148 -0.13 0.36 19.69
C ASN A 148 -1.58 0.69 19.31
N LEU A 149 -2.28 -0.24 18.67
CA LEU A 149 -3.64 0.01 18.17
C LEU A 149 -4.67 0.18 19.28
N ARG A 150 -4.39 -0.25 20.51
CA ARG A 150 -5.30 -0.05 21.65
C ARG A 150 -5.09 1.30 22.33
N THR A 151 -3.85 1.75 22.46
CA THR A 151 -3.52 2.98 23.22
C THR A 151 -3.22 4.17 22.34
N GLY A 152 -3.00 3.96 21.03
CA GLY A 152 -2.57 4.99 20.08
C GLY A 152 -1.11 5.44 20.23
N GLN A 153 -0.40 4.95 21.25
CA GLN A 153 0.97 5.36 21.56
C GLN A 153 1.96 4.79 20.55
N VAL A 154 2.98 5.56 20.21
CA VAL A 154 4.10 5.10 19.39
C VAL A 154 4.93 4.11 20.20
N VAL A 155 5.09 2.90 19.65
CA VAL A 155 5.88 1.80 20.24
C VAL A 155 7.30 1.81 19.66
N ARG A 156 7.42 2.11 18.36
CA ARG A 156 8.69 2.02 17.65
C ARG A 156 8.74 2.99 16.48
N LYS A 157 9.95 3.46 16.18
CA LYS A 157 10.30 4.18 14.98
C LYS A 157 11.23 3.31 14.15
N GLN A 158 10.92 3.07 12.88
CA GLN A 158 11.65 2.10 12.07
C GLN A 158 11.65 2.48 10.58
N ILE A 159 12.81 2.44 9.92
CA ILE A 159 12.89 2.52 8.46
C ILE A 159 12.53 1.16 7.88
N PHE A 160 11.70 1.15 6.83
CA PHE A 160 11.41 -0.03 6.04
C PHE A 160 11.86 0.16 4.61
N LYS A 161 12.49 -0.87 4.04
CA LYS A 161 12.82 -0.93 2.61
C LYS A 161 11.81 -1.80 1.88
N MET A 162 11.55 -1.45 0.63
CA MET A 162 10.84 -2.26 -0.34
C MET A 162 11.64 -2.26 -1.64
N ILE A 163 11.99 -3.43 -2.13
CA ILE A 163 12.71 -3.60 -3.39
C ILE A 163 11.74 -4.19 -4.41
N VAL A 164 11.68 -3.58 -5.58
CA VAL A 164 10.82 -4.01 -6.69
C VAL A 164 11.65 -4.25 -7.95
N SER A 165 11.16 -5.14 -8.79
CA SER A 165 11.67 -5.37 -10.14
C SER A 165 11.14 -4.30 -11.08
N ASN A 166 12.02 -3.67 -11.86
CA ASN A 166 11.62 -2.66 -12.85
C ASN A 166 11.00 -3.27 -14.11
N ARG A 167 11.11 -4.59 -14.29
CA ARG A 167 10.59 -5.29 -15.47
C ARG A 167 9.08 -5.46 -15.42
N ASP A 168 8.55 -5.76 -14.23
CA ASP A 168 7.20 -6.27 -14.04
C ASP A 168 6.51 -5.72 -12.79
N ASN A 169 7.15 -4.75 -12.10
CA ASN A 169 6.68 -4.14 -10.85
C ASN A 169 6.39 -5.17 -9.74
N ASN A 170 7.00 -6.36 -9.82
CA ASN A 170 6.89 -7.35 -8.78
C ASN A 170 7.72 -6.93 -7.56
N ILE A 171 7.11 -6.98 -6.38
CA ILE A 171 7.82 -6.78 -5.12
C ILE A 171 8.76 -7.98 -4.92
N ILE A 172 10.06 -7.70 -4.91
CA ILE A 172 11.11 -8.70 -4.67
C ILE A 172 11.19 -8.97 -3.17
N THR A 173 11.21 -7.93 -2.35
CA THR A 173 11.25 -8.07 -0.88
C THR A 173 10.80 -6.78 -0.19
N SER A 174 10.43 -6.89 1.08
CA SER A 174 10.32 -5.76 2.00
C SER A 174 10.78 -6.20 3.39
N TYR A 175 11.43 -5.29 4.12
CA TYR A 175 12.02 -5.59 5.42
C TYR A 175 12.34 -4.32 6.23
N PRO A 176 12.38 -4.40 7.57
CA PRO A 176 12.94 -3.35 8.42
C PRO A 176 14.45 -3.16 8.16
N ALA A 177 14.92 -1.92 8.04
CA ALA A 177 16.32 -1.60 7.77
C ALA A 177 16.84 -0.49 8.71
N GLY A 178 18.16 -0.43 8.92
CA GLY A 178 18.77 0.65 9.72
C GLY A 178 18.99 1.96 8.95
N THR A 179 18.96 1.92 7.61
CA THR A 179 19.21 3.06 6.73
C THR A 179 18.22 3.07 5.58
N HIS A 180 18.04 4.24 4.95
CA HIS A 180 17.23 4.38 3.73
C HIS A 180 17.89 3.75 2.50
N CYS A 181 17.13 3.65 1.42
CA CYS A 181 17.67 3.62 0.07
C CYS A 181 18.49 4.91 -0.16
#